data_AF-A0A077UDA6-F1
#
_entry.id   AF-A0A077UDA6-F1
#
_cell.length_a   1.000
_cell.length_b   1.000
_cell.length_c   1.000
_cell.angle_alpha   90.00
_cell.angle_beta   90.00
_cell.angle_gamma   90.00
#
_symmetry.space_group_name_H-M   'P 1'
#
loop_
_entity.id
_entity.type
_entity.pdbx_description
1 polymer ?
#
loop_
_entity_poly.entity_id
_entity_poly.type
_entity_poly.pdbx_seq_one_letter_code
_entity_poly.pdbx_strand_id
1 'polypeptide(L)' 'MTNTIKAKPYNKVKAIIIKKGFKQKDIAEKIGMNRSLLNIKINVRDFKTGEAKKLAELLDIKIDDIF' A
#
# COMPACT_ATOMS: atom_id res chain seq x y z
N MET A 1 13.94 27.35 -1.91
CA MET A 1 13.89 25.93 -1.52
C MET A 1 12.88 25.23 -2.40
N THR A 2 13.32 24.66 -3.52
CA THR A 2 12.42 24.01 -4.49
C THR A 2 12.01 22.64 -3.94
N ASN A 3 10.81 22.56 -3.38
CA ASN A 3 10.19 21.31 -2.97
C ASN A 3 9.94 20.48 -4.24
N THR A 4 10.92 19.65 -4.63
CA THR A 4 10.77 18.69 -5.73
C THR A 4 9.78 17.63 -5.28
N ILE A 5 8.48 17.93 -5.46
CA ILE A 5 7.41 16.94 -5.43
C ILE A 5 7.71 16.04 -6.63
N LYS A 6 8.57 15.03 -6.43
CA LYS A 6 8.63 13.88 -7.32
C LYS A 6 7.19 13.45 -7.45
N ALA A 7 6.60 13.62 -8.63
CA ALA A 7 5.28 13.09 -8.94
C ALA A 7 5.39 11.59 -8.66
N LYS A 8 5.03 11.16 -7.45
CA LYS A 8 5.05 9.74 -7.10
C LYS A 8 3.92 9.18 -7.96
N PRO A 9 4.22 8.45 -9.05
CA PRO A 9 3.17 7.79 -9.80
C PRO A 9 2.43 6.98 -8.76
N TYR A 10 1.13 7.25 -8.61
CA TYR A 10 0.27 6.67 -7.57
C TYR A 10 0.82 5.30 -7.15
N ASN A 11 1.38 5.21 -5.94
CA ASN A 11 2.10 4.02 -5.50
C ASN A 11 1.28 2.80 -5.92
N LYS A 12 1.87 1.86 -6.67
CA LYS A 12 1.16 0.78 -7.36
C LYS A 12 0.10 0.13 -6.46
N VAL A 13 0.45 -0.09 -5.19
CA VAL A 13 -0.42 -0.56 -4.12
C VAL A 13 -1.69 0.30 -3.95
N LYS A 14 -1.58 1.62 -3.85
CA LYS A 14 -2.73 2.54 -3.75
C LYS A 14 -3.64 2.46 -4.97
N ALA A 15 -3.06 2.39 -6.18
CA ALA A 15 -3.82 2.25 -7.41
C ALA A 15 -4.58 0.90 -7.44
N ILE A 16 -3.95 -0.19 -7.01
CA ILE A 16 -4.57 -1.51 -6.93
C ILE A 16 -5.71 -1.52 -5.90
N ILE A 17 -5.49 -0.94 -4.72
CA ILE A 17 -6.52 -0.82 -3.66
C ILE A 17 -7.76 -0.11 -4.20
N ILE A 18 -7.57 1.03 -4.89
CA ILE A 18 -8.67 1.79 -5.50
C ILE A 18 -9.34 0.98 -6.62
N LYS A 19 -8.57 0.35 -7.50
CA LYS A 19 -9.09 -0.48 -8.61
C LYS A 19 -9.93 -1.66 -8.12
N LYS A 20 -9.60 -2.23 -6.95
CA LYS A 20 -10.37 -3.31 -6.32
C LYS A 20 -11.54 -2.83 -5.45
N GLY A 21 -11.81 -1.51 -5.42
CA GLY A 21 -12.94 -0.94 -4.69
C GLY A 21 -12.77 -0.93 -3.17
N PHE A 22 -11.56 -1.18 -2.67
CA PHE A 22 -11.29 -1.16 -1.23
C PHE A 22 -10.98 0.25 -0.74
N LYS A 23 -11.43 0.58 0.48
CA LYS A 23 -10.89 1.73 1.19
C LYS A 23 -9.62 1.32 1.92
N GLN A 24 -8.68 2.25 2.00
CA GLN A 24 -7.41 2.02 2.70
C GLN A 24 -7.59 1.67 4.19
N LYS A 25 -8.66 2.20 4.83
CA LYS A 25 -9.04 1.83 6.20
C LYS A 25 -9.39 0.34 6.30
N ASP A 26 -10.22 -0.15 5.39
CA ASP A 26 -10.70 -1.53 5.38
C ASP A 26 -9.54 -2.51 5.14
N ILE A 27 -8.62 -2.17 4.24
CA ILE A 27 -7.39 -2.96 4.01
C ILE A 27 -6.56 -3.03 5.29
N ALA A 28 -6.34 -1.87 5.94
CA ALA A 28 -5.53 -1.79 7.15
C ALA A 28 -6.13 -2.68 8.26
N GLU A 29 -7.44 -2.63 8.47
CA GLU A 29 -8.15 -3.49 9.43
C GLU A 29 -8.01 -4.98 9.08
N LYS A 30 -8.19 -5.36 7.81
CA LYS A 30 -8.09 -6.76 7.37
C LYS A 30 -6.68 -7.35 7.51
N ILE A 31 -5.63 -6.56 7.32
CA ILE A 31 -4.24 -7.03 7.49
C ILE A 31 -3.72 -6.86 8.93
N GLY A 32 -4.55 -6.34 9.85
CA GLY A 32 -4.19 -6.09 11.24
C GLY A 32 -3.17 -4.96 11.42
N MET A 33 -3.26 -3.92 10.59
CA MET A 33 -2.35 -2.77 10.58
C MET A 33 -3.09 -1.47 10.87
N ASN A 34 -2.42 -0.53 11.53
CA ASN A 34 -2.95 0.83 11.69
C ASN A 34 -3.02 1.55 10.32
N ARG A 35 -4.11 2.28 10.05
CA ARG A 35 -4.32 3.04 8.81
C ARG A 35 -3.16 4.02 8.51
N SER A 36 -2.70 4.76 9.51
CA SER A 36 -1.60 5.73 9.36
C SER A 36 -0.29 5.02 9.04
N LEU A 37 -0.03 3.86 9.64
CA LEU A 37 1.13 3.04 9.32
C LEU A 37 1.06 2.51 7.88
N LEU A 38 -0.10 2.04 7.42
CA LEU A 38 -0.31 1.64 6.03
C LEU A 38 -0.07 2.82 5.08
N ASN A 39 -0.51 4.02 5.43
CA ASN A 39 -0.27 5.22 4.62
C ASN A 39 1.22 5.60 4.55
N ILE A 40 1.95 5.51 5.66
CA ILE A 40 3.39 5.72 5.68
C ILE A 40 4.08 4.67 4.81
N LYS A 41 3.64 3.41 4.88
CA LYS A 41 4.22 2.34 4.06
C LYS A 41 4.00 2.56 2.58
N ILE A 42 2.76 2.81 2.19
CA ILE A 42 2.41 3.08 0.80
C ILE A 42 3.23 4.26 0.26
N ASN A 43 3.46 5.33 1.03
CA ASN A 43 4.05 6.55 0.49
C ASN A 43 5.55 6.71 0.75
N VAL A 44 6.12 6.12 1.79
CA VAL A 44 7.46 6.50 2.30
C VAL A 44 8.33 5.29 2.62
N ARG A 45 7.75 4.16 3.02
CA ARG A 45 8.51 3.04 3.61
C ARG A 45 8.07 1.68 3.08
N ASP A 46 9.01 0.80 2.78
CA ASP A 46 8.65 -0.52 2.28
C ASP A 46 7.84 -1.38 3.27
N PHE A 47 7.04 -2.28 2.71
CA PHE A 47 6.37 -3.34 3.45
C PHE A 47 7.39 -4.38 3.91
N LYS A 48 7.22 -4.92 5.12
CA LYS A 48 7.92 -6.14 5.51
C LYS A 48 7.34 -7.30 4.70
N THR A 49 8.14 -8.34 4.45
CA THR A 49 7.70 -9.52 3.69
C THR A 49 6.38 -10.11 4.18
N GLY A 50 6.18 -10.24 5.50
CA GLY A 50 4.93 -10.74 6.07
C GLY A 50 3.73 -9.81 5.88
N GLU A 51 3.94 -8.50 5.83
CA GLU A 51 2.88 -7.51 5.57
C GLU A 51 2.54 -7.48 4.07
N ALA A 52 3.55 -7.52 3.21
CA ALA A 52 3.39 -7.62 1.77
C ALA A 52 2.66 -8.91 1.41
N LYS A 53 3.00 -10.04 2.03
CA LYS A 53 2.31 -11.32 1.80
C LYS A 53 0.81 -11.22 2.13
N LYS A 54 0.45 -10.71 3.31
CA LYS A 54 -0.96 -10.51 3.71
C LYS A 54 -1.70 -9.57 2.75
N LEU A 55 -1.04 -8.50 2.32
CA LEU A 55 -1.62 -7.54 1.40
C LEU A 55 -1.79 -8.13 -0.01
N ALA A 56 -0.84 -8.94 -0.48
CA ALA A 56 -0.91 -9.65 -1.76
C ALA A 56 -2.03 -10.69 -1.77
N GLU A 57 -2.18 -11.45 -0.68
CA GLU A 57 -3.28 -12.40 -0.50
C GLU A 57 -4.64 -11.68 -0.49
N LEU A 58 -4.76 -10.58 0.27
CA LEU A 58 -6.00 -9.81 0.34
C LEU A 58 -6.35 -9.13 -0.99
N LEU A 59 -5.35 -8.60 -1.68
CA LEU A 59 -5.51 -7.95 -2.96
C LEU A 59 -5.46 -8.92 -4.13
N ASP A 60 -5.28 -10.22 -3.94
CA ASP A 60 -5.15 -11.21 -5.01
C ASP A 60 -4.23 -10.73 -6.15
N ILE A 61 -2.98 -10.45 -5.78
CA ILE A 61 -1.87 -10.01 -6.66
C ILE A 61 -0.59 -10.77 -6.29
N LYS A 62 0.45 -10.68 -7.12
CA LYS A 62 1.76 -11.22 -6.75
C LYS A 62 2.41 -10.31 -5.70
N ILE A 63 3.16 -10.91 -4.78
CA ILE A 63 3.90 -10.14 -3.77
C ILE A 63 4.91 -9.18 -4.40
N ASP A 64 5.45 -9.53 -5.56
CA ASP A 64 6.37 -8.69 -6.36
C ASP A 64 5.70 -7.41 -6.88
N ASP A 65 4.36 -7.37 -6.98
CA ASP A 65 3.63 -6.16 -7.39
C ASP A 65 3.56 -5.10 -6.26
N ILE A 66 3.97 -5.47 -5.04
CA ILE A 66 4.01 -4.58 -3.86
C ILE A 66 5.37 -3.88 -3.71
N PHE A 67 6.44 -4.51 -4.18
CA PHE A 67 7.81 -3.98 -4.17
C PHE A 67 8.15 -3.26 -5.49
#